data_AF-A0A4Z0D0A4-F1
#
_entry.id   AF-A0A4Z0D0A4-F1
#
_cell.length_a   1.000
_cell.length_b   1.000
_cell.length_c   1.000
_cell.angle_alpha   90.00
_cell.angle_beta   90.00
_cell.angle_gamma   90.00
#
_symmetry.space_group_name_H-M   'P 1'
#
loop_
_entity.id
_entity.type
_entity.pdbx_description
1 polymer ?
#
loop_
_entity_poly.entity_id
_entity_poly.type
_entity_poly.pdbx_seq_one_letter_code
_entity_poly.pdbx_strand_id
1 'polypeptide(L)'
;MIKEKYITNVKEISLNVSQSRIDSVRNKNITRTGLRLYDNGYIGYAGAIGNFEESDLLNKAISTLENKIPYDFEIETNKKIYEDYSSNILDETKMVDELEAILSVLREKYSDFYFSHKFNLTDYSVKLINEKGLDLYHKDRFISLGLLFKEKTSLNIMDGFVGFEGRKYDRTLALNDMFHILDAYKNKVDLPNKKTLPVVFVTSEEVPFLKFMQALDGNNFGSGSSLLSQKMGMKVFNDNFTLYQNNNPKDLPVPFFDAEGVVNENYRYSLIENGVVISPYTNKRVSQKYNLPLTGSATCEYDSVPTLGTPAFKVKESEKTAKELLGGEMGVFVLMTSGGDFTPEGNFAAPVQLALLFDGEKFIGRLPELNISSHLFDMFGNSFRGVSKDNCSALSNDKYMIMDMKVDKL
;
A
#
# COMPACT_ATOMS: atom_id res chain seq x y z
N MET A 1 22.78 -5.57 29.00
CA MET A 1 21.41 -5.77 28.51
C MET A 1 20.72 -4.44 28.29
N ILE A 2 20.08 -4.27 27.13
CA ILE A 2 19.30 -3.08 26.75
C ILE A 2 17.85 -3.51 26.53
N LYS A 3 16.90 -2.77 27.09
CA LYS A 3 15.46 -3.02 26.88
C LYS A 3 14.89 -2.07 25.85
N GLU A 4 14.07 -2.61 24.97
CA GLU A 4 13.35 -1.85 23.94
C GLU A 4 11.90 -2.32 23.85
N LYS A 5 10.97 -1.37 23.80
CA LYS A 5 9.54 -1.65 23.64
C LYS A 5 9.06 -1.17 22.28
N TYR A 6 8.36 -2.04 21.57
CA TYR A 6 7.62 -1.73 20.35
C TYR A 6 6.13 -1.88 20.64
N ILE A 7 5.40 -0.76 20.63
CA ILE A 7 4.01 -0.69 21.09
C ILE A 7 3.15 -0.24 19.93
N THR A 8 2.11 -1.00 19.60
CA THR A 8 1.11 -0.61 18.60
C THR A 8 -0.25 -0.48 19.26
N ASN A 9 -0.97 0.61 19.00
CA ASN A 9 -2.36 0.76 19.39
C ASN A 9 -3.22 0.94 18.15
N VAL A 10 -4.30 0.17 18.05
CA VAL A 10 -5.29 0.29 16.98
C VAL A 10 -6.66 0.39 17.62
N LYS A 11 -7.35 1.52 17.41
CA LYS A 11 -8.76 1.70 17.69
C LYS A 11 -9.47 1.83 16.35
N GLU A 12 -10.42 0.96 16.05
CA GLU A 12 -11.12 0.93 14.76
C GLU A 12 -12.61 0.70 14.99
N ILE A 13 -13.43 1.51 14.32
CA ILE A 13 -14.86 1.28 14.15
C ILE A 13 -15.08 0.83 12.72
N SER A 14 -15.69 -0.34 12.55
CA SER A 14 -15.96 -0.95 11.24
C SER A 14 -17.45 -1.21 11.08
N LEU A 15 -18.05 -0.63 10.05
CA LEU A 15 -19.42 -0.88 9.63
C LEU A 15 -19.41 -1.85 8.45
N ASN A 16 -19.92 -3.06 8.64
CA ASN A 16 -20.03 -4.04 7.56
C ASN A 16 -21.32 -3.81 6.78
N VAL A 17 -21.23 -3.94 5.46
CA VAL A 17 -22.35 -3.81 4.53
C VAL A 17 -22.60 -5.17 3.88
N SER A 18 -23.87 -5.59 3.87
CA SER A 18 -24.35 -6.75 3.14
C SER A 18 -25.66 -6.41 2.45
N GLN A 19 -25.81 -6.79 1.18
CA GLN A 19 -27.00 -6.53 0.37
C GLN A 19 -27.48 -5.07 0.42
N SER A 20 -26.54 -4.14 0.34
CA SER A 20 -26.75 -2.68 0.35
C SER A 20 -27.33 -2.13 1.67
N ARG A 21 -27.17 -2.86 2.78
CA ARG A 21 -27.56 -2.43 4.13
C ARG A 21 -26.43 -2.64 5.12
N ILE A 22 -26.40 -1.81 6.16
CA ILE A 22 -25.49 -2.01 7.29
C ILE A 22 -25.93 -3.29 8.01
N ASP A 23 -25.01 -4.26 8.09
CA ASP A 23 -25.22 -5.56 8.70
C ASP A 23 -24.74 -5.57 10.16
N SER A 24 -23.58 -4.99 10.43
CA SER A 24 -23.00 -4.98 11.77
C SER A 24 -22.05 -3.81 12.00
N VAL A 25 -21.96 -3.39 13.28
CA VAL A 25 -20.97 -2.45 13.81
C VAL A 25 -19.97 -3.25 14.63
N ARG A 26 -18.68 -3.13 14.33
CA ARG A 26 -17.60 -3.76 15.10
C ARG A 26 -16.66 -2.70 15.63
N ASN A 27 -16.39 -2.76 16.93
CA ASN A 27 -15.36 -1.96 17.58
C ASN A 27 -14.16 -2.85 17.91
N LYS A 28 -12.97 -2.36 17.57
CA LYS A 28 -11.69 -2.97 17.89
C LYS A 28 -10.88 -1.95 18.66
N ASN A 29 -10.36 -2.33 19.81
CA ASN A 29 -9.39 -1.54 20.55
C ASN A 29 -8.32 -2.50 21.08
N ILE A 30 -7.16 -2.50 20.43
CA ILE A 30 -6.09 -3.45 20.71
C ILE A 30 -4.79 -2.69 20.91
N THR A 31 -4.20 -2.87 22.08
CA THR A 31 -2.81 -2.53 22.38
C THR A 31 -1.98 -3.81 22.31
N ARG A 32 -0.88 -3.78 21.57
CA ARG A 32 0.15 -4.82 21.57
C ARG A 32 1.47 -4.21 22.02
N THR A 33 2.17 -4.91 22.89
CA THR A 33 3.49 -4.52 23.38
C THR A 33 4.46 -5.66 23.12
N GLY A 34 5.46 -5.40 22.29
CA GLY A 34 6.65 -6.24 22.18
C GLY A 34 7.77 -5.69 23.04
N LEU A 35 8.43 -6.56 23.80
CA LEU A 35 9.63 -6.27 24.56
C LEU A 35 10.80 -7.03 23.93
N ARG A 36 11.86 -6.31 23.56
CA ARG A 36 13.12 -6.86 23.08
C ARG A 36 14.23 -6.58 24.09
N LEU A 37 15.07 -7.58 24.31
CA LEU A 37 16.24 -7.53 25.16
C LEU A 37 17.48 -7.78 24.30
N TYR A 38 18.40 -6.84 24.29
CA TYR A 38 19.67 -6.98 23.58
C TYR A 38 20.80 -7.17 24.59
N ASP A 39 21.52 -8.29 24.52
CA ASP A 39 22.63 -8.58 25.42
C ASP A 39 23.70 -9.44 24.75
N ASN A 40 24.96 -9.00 24.82
CA ASN A 40 26.13 -9.74 24.33
C ASN A 40 26.01 -10.26 22.88
N GLY A 41 25.41 -9.47 21.98
CA GLY A 41 25.21 -9.85 20.57
C GLY A 41 24.03 -10.79 20.33
N TYR A 42 23.14 -10.95 21.31
CA TYR A 42 21.93 -11.77 21.20
C TYR A 42 20.67 -10.95 21.49
N ILE A 43 19.56 -11.41 20.94
CA ILE A 43 18.23 -10.84 21.17
C ILE A 43 17.31 -11.86 21.88
N GLY A 44 16.64 -11.39 22.93
CA GLY A 44 15.48 -12.00 23.53
C GLY A 44 14.24 -11.18 23.21
N TYR A 45 13.08 -11.80 23.16
CA TYR A 45 11.82 -11.15 22.83
C TYR A 45 10.64 -11.77 23.56
N ALA A 46 9.61 -10.97 23.81
CA ALA A 46 8.30 -11.43 24.25
C ALA A 46 7.23 -10.41 23.85
N GLY A 47 5.99 -10.86 23.71
CA GLY A 47 4.85 -10.00 23.41
C GLY A 47 3.71 -10.13 24.41
N ALA A 48 2.92 -9.07 24.52
CA ALA A 48 1.68 -9.02 25.28
C ALA A 48 0.60 -8.24 24.52
N ILE A 49 -0.66 -8.59 24.78
CA ILE A 49 -1.85 -7.92 24.24
C ILE A 49 -2.69 -7.42 25.41
N GLY A 50 -3.10 -6.15 25.35
CA GLY A 50 -3.88 -5.52 26.42
C GLY A 50 -3.07 -5.31 27.70
N ASN A 51 -3.69 -5.57 28.85
CA ASN A 51 -3.04 -5.44 30.16
C ASN A 51 -2.14 -6.64 30.44
N PHE A 52 -0.97 -6.40 31.01
CA PHE A 52 -0.01 -7.43 31.39
C PHE A 52 0.82 -6.99 32.59
N GLU A 53 1.40 -7.95 33.32
CA GLU A 53 2.39 -7.69 34.35
C GLU A 53 3.78 -7.54 33.71
N GLU A 54 4.44 -6.41 33.98
CA GLU A 54 5.77 -6.10 33.39
C GLU A 54 6.84 -7.14 33.75
N SER A 55 6.77 -7.70 34.98
CA SER A 55 7.68 -8.76 35.41
C SER A 55 7.54 -10.02 34.57
N ASP A 56 6.32 -10.39 34.20
CA ASP A 56 6.06 -11.61 33.43
C ASP A 56 6.55 -11.46 32.00
N LEU A 57 6.30 -10.30 31.38
CA LEU A 57 6.80 -10.01 30.03
C LEU A 57 8.34 -10.00 30.00
N LEU A 58 8.97 -9.40 31.02
CA LEU A 58 10.42 -9.40 31.17
C LEU A 58 10.98 -10.81 31.34
N ASN A 59 10.40 -11.63 32.21
CA ASN A 59 10.85 -13.01 32.45
C ASN A 59 10.75 -13.86 31.18
N LYS A 60 9.67 -13.71 30.39
CA LYS A 60 9.53 -14.38 29.09
C LYS A 60 10.63 -13.94 28.11
N ALA A 61 10.91 -12.64 28.02
CA ALA A 61 11.96 -12.13 27.14
C ALA A 61 13.37 -12.55 27.57
N ILE A 62 13.62 -12.69 28.88
CA ILE A 62 14.88 -13.25 29.41
C ILE A 62 14.98 -14.73 29.04
N SER A 63 13.91 -15.51 29.18
CA SER A 63 13.91 -16.92 28.79
C SER A 63 14.19 -17.11 27.30
N THR A 64 13.63 -16.27 26.42
CA THR A 64 13.92 -16.37 24.98
C THR A 64 15.33 -15.89 24.61
N LEU A 65 15.95 -15.02 25.41
CA LEU A 65 17.35 -14.63 25.24
C LEU A 65 18.31 -15.83 25.39
N GLU A 66 17.95 -16.84 26.19
CA GLU A 66 18.73 -18.08 26.37
C GLU A 66 18.87 -18.89 25.08
N ASN A 67 17.97 -18.69 24.11
CA ASN A 67 18.06 -19.29 22.78
C ASN A 67 19.23 -18.75 21.94
N LYS A 68 19.90 -17.67 22.40
CA LYS A 68 21.08 -17.08 21.75
C LYS A 68 20.85 -16.76 20.27
N ILE A 69 19.70 -16.16 19.96
CA ILE A 69 19.41 -15.70 18.60
C ILE A 69 20.37 -14.54 18.30
N PRO A 70 21.23 -14.64 17.27
CA PRO A 70 22.20 -13.60 16.97
C PRO A 70 21.53 -12.28 16.57
N TYR A 71 22.00 -11.21 17.19
CA TYR A 71 21.69 -9.81 16.90
C TYR A 71 22.92 -8.97 17.25
N ASP A 72 23.87 -8.92 16.32
CA ASP A 72 25.14 -8.19 16.40
C ASP A 72 25.05 -6.77 15.79
N PHE A 73 23.83 -6.29 15.56
CA PHE A 73 23.57 -5.00 14.95
C PHE A 73 23.54 -3.88 15.99
N GLU A 74 24.03 -2.70 15.61
CA GLU A 74 23.87 -1.50 16.43
C GLU A 74 22.38 -1.15 16.56
N ILE A 75 21.90 -0.99 17.79
CA ILE A 75 20.52 -0.55 18.04
C ILE A 75 20.42 0.96 17.82
N GLU A 76 19.25 1.45 17.42
CA GLU A 76 19.05 2.90 17.31
C GLU A 76 19.09 3.54 18.71
N THR A 77 19.78 4.67 18.84
CA THR A 77 19.94 5.37 20.12
C THR A 77 19.77 6.88 19.94
N ASN A 78 19.53 7.60 21.04
CA ASN A 78 19.57 9.07 21.10
C ASN A 78 18.76 9.81 20.01
N LYS A 79 17.63 9.25 19.59
CA LYS A 79 16.75 9.84 18.56
C LYS A 79 15.33 9.94 19.11
N LYS A 80 14.78 11.15 19.13
CA LYS A 80 13.43 11.42 19.62
C LYS A 80 12.64 12.17 18.57
N ILE A 81 11.60 11.53 18.03
CA ILE A 81 10.76 12.10 16.97
C ILE A 81 9.31 11.75 17.28
N TYR A 82 8.46 12.77 17.27
CA TYR A 82 7.03 12.65 17.47
C TYR A 82 6.32 13.21 16.23
N GLU A 83 5.52 12.37 15.58
CA GLU A 83 4.74 12.75 14.42
C GLU A 83 3.27 12.37 14.63
N ASP A 84 2.37 13.34 14.52
CA ASP A 84 0.92 13.14 14.62
C ASP A 84 0.24 13.61 13.33
N TYR A 85 -0.29 12.65 12.59
CA TYR A 85 -1.03 12.83 11.34
C TYR A 85 -2.54 12.71 11.55
N SER A 86 -3.02 12.58 12.80
CA SER A 86 -4.44 12.52 13.08
C SER A 86 -5.14 13.83 12.72
N SER A 87 -6.31 13.71 12.09
CA SER A 87 -7.17 14.83 11.72
C SER A 87 -8.61 14.57 12.18
N ASN A 88 -9.40 15.63 12.34
CA ASN A 88 -10.83 15.45 12.58
C ASN A 88 -11.53 15.08 11.26
N ILE A 89 -11.68 13.78 10.99
CA ILE A 89 -12.26 13.27 9.74
C ILE A 89 -13.78 13.17 9.82
N LEU A 90 -14.26 12.37 10.76
CA LEU A 90 -15.66 12.08 10.97
C LEU A 90 -15.89 11.76 12.46
N ASP A 91 -17.02 12.23 12.97
CA ASP A 91 -17.49 11.91 14.31
C ASP A 91 -17.95 10.44 14.36
N GLU A 92 -17.37 9.67 15.27
CA GLU A 92 -17.66 8.24 15.48
C GLU A 92 -19.16 7.99 15.69
N THR A 93 -19.87 8.91 16.35
CA THR A 93 -21.30 8.79 16.63
C THR A 93 -22.18 8.95 15.39
N LYS A 94 -21.66 9.58 14.33
CA LYS A 94 -22.38 9.84 13.07
C LYS A 94 -22.08 8.82 11.97
N MET A 95 -21.15 7.90 12.19
CA MET A 95 -20.71 6.97 11.14
C MET A 95 -21.85 6.13 10.54
N VAL A 96 -22.77 5.66 11.38
CA VAL A 96 -23.92 4.84 10.94
C VAL A 96 -24.85 5.67 10.06
N ASP A 97 -25.19 6.87 10.49
CA ASP A 97 -26.08 7.78 9.74
C ASP A 97 -25.45 8.20 8.41
N GLU A 98 -24.14 8.47 8.39
CA GLU A 98 -23.41 8.83 7.18
C GLU A 98 -23.35 7.69 6.17
N LEU A 99 -23.03 6.48 6.62
CA LEU A 99 -23.02 5.32 5.72
C LEU A 99 -24.43 5.00 5.21
N GLU A 100 -25.45 5.08 6.06
CA GLU A 100 -26.83 4.84 5.64
C GLU A 100 -27.32 5.89 4.64
N ALA A 101 -26.90 7.16 4.78
CA ALA A 101 -27.17 8.20 3.80
C ALA A 101 -26.55 7.87 2.43
N ILE A 102 -25.30 7.38 2.40
CA ILE A 102 -24.65 6.92 1.16
C ILE A 102 -25.43 5.74 0.57
N LEU A 103 -25.68 4.70 1.36
CA LEU A 103 -26.37 3.49 0.90
C LEU A 103 -27.80 3.77 0.43
N SER A 104 -28.51 4.73 1.04
CA SER A 104 -29.84 5.14 0.61
C SER A 104 -29.83 5.69 -0.80
N VAL A 105 -28.89 6.59 -1.10
CA VAL A 105 -28.72 7.16 -2.46
C VAL A 105 -28.35 6.05 -3.46
N LEU A 106 -27.45 5.14 -3.07
CA LEU A 106 -27.06 4.02 -3.94
C LEU A 106 -28.21 3.05 -4.22
N ARG A 107 -29.05 2.73 -3.23
CA ARG A 107 -30.23 1.87 -3.42
C ARG A 107 -31.28 2.50 -4.33
N GLU A 108 -31.41 3.82 -4.30
CA GLU A 108 -32.35 4.56 -5.15
C GLU A 108 -31.82 4.67 -6.59
N LYS A 109 -30.61 5.22 -6.79
CA LYS A 109 -30.05 5.48 -8.13
C LYS A 109 -29.54 4.20 -8.83
N TYR A 110 -29.04 3.24 -8.07
CA TYR A 110 -28.39 2.02 -8.57
C TYR A 110 -29.07 0.76 -8.04
N SER A 111 -30.42 0.74 -8.10
CA SER A 111 -31.26 -0.37 -7.62
C SER A 111 -31.00 -1.71 -8.32
N ASP A 112 -30.30 -1.71 -9.47
CA ASP A 112 -29.86 -2.91 -10.18
C ASP A 112 -28.66 -3.62 -9.52
N PHE A 113 -28.04 -3.02 -8.50
CA PHE A 113 -26.85 -3.54 -7.83
C PHE A 113 -27.12 -3.93 -6.37
N TYR A 114 -26.33 -4.88 -5.89
CA TYR A 114 -26.04 -5.09 -4.47
C TYR A 114 -24.69 -4.48 -4.12
N PHE A 115 -24.62 -3.85 -2.96
CA PHE A 115 -23.38 -3.35 -2.37
C PHE A 115 -23.01 -4.17 -1.13
N SER A 116 -21.73 -4.43 -0.91
CA SER A 116 -21.23 -5.12 0.27
C SER A 116 -19.83 -4.63 0.64
N HIS A 117 -19.23 -5.20 1.69
CA HIS A 117 -17.90 -4.88 2.23
C HIS A 117 -17.97 -3.94 3.45
N LYS A 118 -17.24 -2.82 3.52
CA LYS A 118 -17.12 -2.10 4.81
C LYS A 118 -16.76 -0.61 4.70
N PHE A 119 -17.06 0.09 5.79
CA PHE A 119 -16.63 1.46 6.07
C PHE A 119 -15.92 1.51 7.42
N ASN A 120 -14.67 1.97 7.43
CA ASN A 120 -13.79 1.95 8.59
C ASN A 120 -13.33 3.35 8.96
N LEU A 121 -13.24 3.61 10.25
CA LEU A 121 -12.52 4.75 10.83
C LEU A 121 -11.51 4.20 11.84
N THR A 122 -10.24 4.53 11.63
CA THR A 122 -9.12 3.92 12.36
C THR A 122 -8.25 4.99 12.99
N ASP A 123 -8.09 4.95 14.31
CA ASP A 123 -7.00 5.60 15.03
C ASP A 123 -5.86 4.59 15.24
N TYR A 124 -4.65 5.00 14.89
CA TYR A 124 -3.47 4.14 14.90
C TYR A 124 -2.31 4.86 15.58
N SER A 125 -1.51 4.15 16.37
CA SER A 125 -0.22 4.65 16.82
C SER A 125 0.82 3.55 16.96
N VAL A 126 2.08 3.93 16.75
CA VAL A 126 3.26 3.09 16.95
C VAL A 126 4.25 3.84 17.81
N LYS A 127 4.78 3.17 18.82
CA LYS A 127 5.86 3.68 19.67
C LYS A 127 7.03 2.71 19.68
N LEU A 128 8.24 3.22 19.45
CA LEU A 128 9.48 2.49 19.68
C LEU A 128 10.36 3.26 20.66
N ILE A 129 10.66 2.66 21.81
CA ILE A 129 11.40 3.31 22.90
C ILE A 129 12.43 2.36 23.52
N ASN A 130 13.61 2.87 23.85
CA ASN A 130 14.64 2.09 24.57
C ASN A 130 15.40 2.89 25.63
N GLU A 131 16.15 2.17 26.48
CA GLU A 131 16.94 2.75 27.57
C GLU A 131 18.19 3.52 27.11
N LYS A 132 18.47 3.57 25.79
CA LYS A 132 19.57 4.31 25.17
C LYS A 132 19.12 5.61 24.49
N GLY A 133 17.93 6.11 24.85
CA GLY A 133 17.47 7.43 24.42
C GLY A 133 16.72 7.46 23.09
N LEU A 134 16.38 6.30 22.51
CA LEU A 134 15.42 6.21 21.40
C LEU A 134 13.99 6.43 21.93
N ASP A 135 13.23 7.32 21.30
CA ASP A 135 11.80 7.55 21.57
C ASP A 135 11.11 8.03 20.27
N LEU A 136 10.66 7.07 19.45
CA LEU A 136 9.94 7.34 18.21
C LEU A 136 8.45 7.10 18.44
N TYR A 137 7.63 8.07 18.08
CA TYR A 137 6.18 7.96 18.20
C TYR A 137 5.49 8.48 16.95
N HIS A 138 4.71 7.60 16.33
CA HIS A 138 3.83 7.91 15.21
C HIS A 138 2.38 7.75 15.65
N LYS A 139 1.52 8.70 15.25
CA LYS A 139 0.08 8.62 15.43
C LYS A 139 -0.65 9.06 14.17
N ASP A 140 -1.78 8.41 13.93
CA ASP A 140 -2.58 8.62 12.74
C ASP A 140 -4.08 8.42 13.01
N ARG A 141 -4.89 9.03 12.16
CA ARG A 141 -6.32 8.75 12.04
C ARG A 141 -6.69 8.81 10.57
N PHE A 142 -7.31 7.76 10.05
CA PHE A 142 -7.69 7.65 8.64
C PHE A 142 -9.04 6.93 8.49
N ILE A 143 -9.67 7.12 7.33
CA ILE A 143 -10.97 6.56 6.97
C ILE A 143 -10.85 5.78 5.67
N SER A 144 -11.56 4.66 5.59
CA SER A 144 -11.61 3.83 4.38
C SER A 144 -13.05 3.42 4.11
N LEU A 145 -13.58 3.80 2.96
CA LEU A 145 -14.85 3.30 2.43
C LEU A 145 -14.55 2.41 1.24
N GLY A 146 -14.87 1.12 1.32
CA GLY A 146 -14.76 0.21 0.19
C GLY A 146 -16.06 -0.56 0.04
N LEU A 147 -16.76 -0.36 -1.06
CA LEU A 147 -17.98 -1.08 -1.40
C LEU A 147 -17.75 -1.92 -2.65
N LEU A 148 -17.92 -3.23 -2.52
CA LEU A 148 -18.03 -4.13 -3.67
C LEU A 148 -19.44 -3.98 -4.25
N PHE A 149 -19.56 -3.85 -5.57
CA PHE A 149 -20.84 -3.85 -6.25
C PHE A 149 -21.01 -5.10 -7.13
N LYS A 150 -22.25 -5.60 -7.18
CA LYS A 150 -22.65 -6.75 -8.00
C LYS A 150 -23.98 -6.44 -8.69
N GLU A 151 -24.05 -6.53 -10.01
CA GLU A 151 -25.31 -6.51 -10.76
C GLU A 151 -26.20 -7.67 -10.28
N LYS A 152 -27.49 -7.40 -10.04
CA LYS A 152 -28.47 -8.42 -9.62
C LYS A 152 -28.59 -9.57 -10.61
N THR A 153 -28.44 -9.26 -11.89
CA THR A 153 -28.47 -10.21 -13.02
C THR A 153 -27.16 -10.96 -13.23
N SER A 154 -26.04 -10.48 -12.67
CA SER A 154 -24.74 -11.14 -12.80
C SER A 154 -24.70 -12.43 -11.98
N LEU A 155 -24.02 -13.45 -12.52
CA LEU A 155 -23.73 -14.70 -11.81
C LEU A 155 -22.44 -14.62 -10.99
N ASN A 156 -21.68 -13.52 -11.10
CA ASN A 156 -20.42 -13.32 -10.39
C ASN A 156 -20.65 -13.12 -8.89
N ILE A 157 -19.60 -13.29 -8.08
CA ILE A 157 -19.65 -12.96 -6.65
C ILE A 157 -19.62 -11.43 -6.46
N MET A 158 -18.89 -10.73 -7.34
CA MET A 158 -18.83 -9.27 -7.45
C MET A 158 -18.55 -8.89 -8.90
N ASP A 159 -18.91 -7.68 -9.32
CA ASP A 159 -18.60 -7.17 -10.66
C ASP A 159 -17.60 -5.99 -10.64
N GLY A 160 -17.39 -5.37 -9.48
CA GLY A 160 -16.37 -4.34 -9.29
C GLY A 160 -16.39 -3.76 -7.89
N PHE A 161 -15.64 -2.68 -7.69
CA PHE A 161 -15.61 -1.94 -6.43
C PHE A 161 -15.65 -0.43 -6.64
N VAL A 162 -16.10 0.29 -5.61
CA VAL A 162 -15.98 1.74 -5.49
C VAL A 162 -15.54 2.09 -4.07
N GLY A 163 -14.73 3.13 -3.91
CA GLY A 163 -14.21 3.47 -2.59
C GLY A 163 -13.04 4.44 -2.61
N PHE A 164 -12.56 4.74 -1.41
CA PHE A 164 -11.36 5.53 -1.18
C PHE A 164 -10.81 5.23 0.22
N GLU A 165 -9.52 5.52 0.41
CA GLU A 165 -8.86 5.59 1.71
C GLU A 165 -8.13 6.94 1.82
N GLY A 166 -8.20 7.56 3.00
CA GLY A 166 -7.45 8.79 3.25
C GLY A 166 -7.75 9.44 4.59
N ARG A 167 -7.34 10.70 4.73
CA ARG A 167 -7.50 11.51 5.95
C ARG A 167 -8.54 12.62 5.82
N LYS A 168 -9.43 12.48 4.85
CA LYS A 168 -10.52 13.43 4.55
C LYS A 168 -11.79 12.65 4.28
N TYR A 169 -12.91 13.26 4.61
CA TYR A 169 -14.24 12.72 4.31
C TYR A 169 -15.15 13.85 3.86
N ASP A 170 -15.82 13.64 2.74
CA ASP A 170 -16.95 14.45 2.28
C ASP A 170 -17.91 13.52 1.53
N ARG A 171 -19.16 13.43 2.00
CA ARG A 171 -20.17 12.54 1.43
C ARG A 171 -20.46 12.84 -0.04
N THR A 172 -20.46 14.12 -0.42
CA THR A 172 -20.78 14.55 -1.79
C THR A 172 -19.66 14.13 -2.73
N LEU A 173 -18.41 14.36 -2.34
CA LEU A 173 -17.25 13.90 -3.12
C LEU A 173 -17.22 12.38 -3.24
N ALA A 174 -17.47 11.65 -2.13
CA ALA A 174 -17.53 10.20 -2.14
C ALA A 174 -18.60 9.67 -3.10
N LEU A 175 -19.82 10.22 -3.05
CA LEU A 175 -20.89 9.84 -3.96
C LEU A 175 -20.56 10.16 -5.42
N ASN A 176 -19.96 11.33 -5.69
CA ASN A 176 -19.56 11.70 -7.05
C ASN A 176 -18.54 10.70 -7.64
N ASP A 177 -17.51 10.33 -6.87
CA ASP A 177 -16.53 9.34 -7.30
C ASP A 177 -17.19 7.99 -7.61
N MET A 178 -18.10 7.54 -6.74
CA MET A 178 -18.88 6.32 -6.97
C MET A 178 -19.74 6.43 -8.23
N PHE A 179 -20.36 7.58 -8.48
CA PHE A 179 -21.20 7.79 -9.64
C PHE A 179 -20.40 7.74 -10.93
N HIS A 180 -19.21 8.35 -10.97
CA HIS A 180 -18.34 8.31 -12.13
C HIS A 180 -18.00 6.86 -12.54
N ILE A 181 -17.74 5.99 -11.57
CA ILE A 181 -17.45 4.58 -11.82
C ILE A 181 -18.71 3.80 -12.22
N LEU A 182 -19.80 3.94 -11.47
CA LEU A 182 -21.03 3.16 -11.69
C LEU A 182 -21.76 3.55 -12.99
N ASP A 183 -21.81 4.85 -13.32
CA ASP A 183 -22.41 5.33 -14.57
C ASP A 183 -21.57 4.87 -15.77
N ALA A 184 -20.24 4.93 -15.69
CA ALA A 184 -19.35 4.37 -16.71
C ALA A 184 -19.50 2.85 -16.83
N TYR A 185 -19.63 2.15 -15.71
CA TYR A 185 -19.82 0.70 -15.70
C TYR A 185 -21.09 0.27 -16.48
N LYS A 186 -22.19 1.02 -16.33
CA LYS A 186 -23.44 0.78 -17.08
C LYS A 186 -23.30 1.05 -18.58
N ASN A 187 -22.41 1.95 -18.99
CA ASN A 187 -22.19 2.30 -20.40
C ASN A 187 -21.14 1.38 -21.04
N LYS A 188 -21.58 0.38 -21.82
CA LYS A 188 -20.65 -0.52 -22.53
C LYS A 188 -20.04 0.18 -23.75
N VAL A 189 -18.72 0.13 -23.89
CA VAL A 189 -17.97 0.70 -25.02
C VAL A 189 -16.98 -0.31 -25.60
N ASP A 190 -16.63 -0.13 -26.87
CA ASP A 190 -15.65 -0.99 -27.53
C ASP A 190 -14.21 -0.63 -27.15
N LEU A 191 -13.36 -1.65 -27.09
CA LEU A 191 -11.91 -1.46 -26.97
C LEU A 191 -11.38 -0.75 -28.23
N PRO A 192 -10.55 0.31 -28.10
CA PRO A 192 -9.92 0.93 -29.25
C PRO A 192 -9.13 -0.10 -30.08
N ASN A 193 -9.21 0.00 -31.41
CA ASN A 193 -8.56 -0.94 -32.34
C ASN A 193 -7.05 -0.69 -32.44
N LYS A 194 -6.32 -0.94 -31.34
CA LYS A 194 -4.85 -0.93 -31.26
C LYS A 194 -4.40 -2.08 -30.37
N LYS A 195 -3.27 -2.71 -30.75
CA LYS A 195 -2.67 -3.81 -29.98
C LYS A 195 -1.98 -3.33 -28.71
N THR A 196 -1.40 -2.13 -28.75
CA THR A 196 -0.75 -1.48 -27.62
C THR A 196 -1.52 -0.22 -27.28
N LEU A 197 -1.91 -0.09 -26.01
CA LEU A 197 -2.70 1.01 -25.48
C LEU A 197 -2.07 1.56 -24.20
N PRO A 198 -2.30 2.84 -23.86
CA PRO A 198 -1.99 3.34 -22.54
C PRO A 198 -2.88 2.63 -21.51
N VAL A 199 -2.26 1.93 -20.58
CA VAL A 199 -2.93 1.31 -19.44
C VAL A 199 -2.69 2.18 -18.22
N VAL A 200 -3.75 2.43 -17.46
CA VAL A 200 -3.76 3.31 -16.29
C VAL A 200 -4.06 2.48 -15.04
N PHE A 201 -3.14 2.52 -14.09
CA PHE A 201 -3.29 1.95 -12.76
C PHE A 201 -3.41 3.07 -11.72
N VAL A 202 -4.17 2.84 -10.65
CA VAL A 202 -4.01 3.63 -9.42
C VAL A 202 -2.67 3.28 -8.78
N THR A 203 -1.98 4.24 -8.18
CA THR A 203 -0.67 3.99 -7.55
C THR A 203 -0.69 3.04 -6.36
N SER A 204 -1.86 2.82 -5.76
CA SER A 204 -2.10 1.82 -4.72
C SER A 204 -2.24 0.40 -5.25
N GLU A 205 -2.35 0.20 -6.57
CA GLU A 205 -2.44 -1.13 -7.18
C GLU A 205 -1.08 -1.83 -7.11
N GLU A 206 -1.03 -2.98 -6.45
CA GLU A 206 0.20 -3.71 -6.17
C GLU A 206 0.66 -4.58 -7.35
N VAL A 207 -0.27 -5.03 -8.20
CA VAL A 207 0.02 -6.00 -9.27
C VAL A 207 1.20 -5.56 -10.17
N PRO A 208 1.32 -4.29 -10.63
CA PRO A 208 2.48 -3.81 -11.38
C PRO A 208 3.83 -3.89 -10.64
N PHE A 209 3.81 -3.93 -9.30
CA PHE A 209 5.02 -3.88 -8.46
C PHE A 209 5.46 -5.24 -7.92
N LEU A 210 4.69 -6.31 -8.13
CA LEU A 210 5.00 -7.65 -7.59
C LEU A 210 6.42 -8.11 -7.90
N LYS A 211 6.92 -7.86 -9.12
CA LYS A 211 8.29 -8.23 -9.48
C LYS A 211 9.34 -7.34 -8.81
N PHE A 212 9.05 -6.07 -8.53
CA PHE A 212 9.94 -5.22 -7.74
C PHE A 212 10.04 -5.68 -6.29
N MET A 213 8.94 -6.16 -5.69
CA MET A 213 8.99 -6.79 -4.35
C MET A 213 10.02 -7.92 -4.35
N GLN A 214 9.99 -8.81 -5.35
CA GLN A 214 10.95 -9.92 -5.42
C GLN A 214 12.37 -9.49 -5.81
N ALA A 215 12.49 -8.61 -6.81
CA ALA A 215 13.77 -8.27 -7.42
C ALA A 215 14.58 -7.25 -6.61
N LEU A 216 13.93 -6.44 -5.78
CA LEU A 216 14.59 -5.51 -4.85
C LEU A 216 14.66 -6.06 -3.43
N ASP A 217 14.22 -7.30 -3.19
CA ASP A 217 14.44 -7.98 -1.90
C ASP A 217 15.95 -8.16 -1.65
N GLY A 218 16.45 -7.63 -0.54
CA GLY A 218 17.87 -7.69 -0.22
C GLY A 218 18.46 -9.09 -0.10
N ASN A 219 17.66 -10.13 0.23
CA ASN A 219 18.13 -11.51 0.21
C ASN A 219 18.29 -12.04 -1.22
N ASN A 220 17.31 -11.80 -2.09
CA ASN A 220 17.39 -12.22 -3.49
C ASN A 220 18.49 -11.45 -4.24
N PHE A 221 18.60 -10.16 -3.97
CA PHE A 221 19.61 -9.29 -4.55
C PHE A 221 21.02 -9.70 -4.10
N GLY A 222 21.24 -9.83 -2.79
CA GLY A 222 22.55 -10.17 -2.23
C GLY A 222 23.03 -11.59 -2.55
N SER A 223 22.10 -12.54 -2.75
CA SER A 223 22.45 -13.90 -3.20
C SER A 223 22.67 -14.03 -4.70
N GLY A 224 22.39 -12.99 -5.48
CA GLY A 224 22.53 -12.99 -6.95
C GLY A 224 21.37 -13.64 -7.71
N SER A 225 20.28 -14.03 -7.03
CA SER A 225 19.11 -14.67 -7.66
C SER A 225 18.14 -13.67 -8.30
N SER A 226 18.21 -12.39 -7.93
CA SER A 226 17.36 -11.35 -8.52
C SER A 226 17.81 -10.95 -9.93
N LEU A 227 16.83 -10.63 -10.79
CA LEU A 227 17.03 -10.02 -12.11
C LEU A 227 17.80 -8.68 -12.06
N LEU A 228 17.82 -8.01 -10.91
CA LEU A 228 18.46 -6.71 -10.70
C LEU A 228 19.81 -6.81 -9.98
N SER A 229 20.23 -7.99 -9.52
CA SER A 229 21.46 -8.17 -8.70
C SER A 229 22.71 -7.60 -9.37
N GLN A 230 22.83 -7.79 -10.70
CA GLN A 230 23.96 -7.32 -11.50
C GLN A 230 23.70 -5.95 -12.15
N LYS A 231 22.60 -5.28 -11.81
CA LYS A 231 22.18 -4.00 -12.40
C LYS A 231 22.34 -2.81 -11.45
N MET A 232 22.88 -3.01 -10.25
CA MET A 232 23.21 -1.90 -9.35
C MET A 232 24.13 -0.88 -10.05
N GLY A 233 23.77 0.39 -10.00
CA GLY A 233 24.45 1.49 -10.70
C GLY A 233 24.18 1.56 -12.21
N MET A 234 23.42 0.62 -12.78
CA MET A 234 23.06 0.63 -14.20
C MET A 234 21.69 1.25 -14.42
N LYS A 235 21.59 2.06 -15.49
CA LYS A 235 20.32 2.54 -15.99
C LYS A 235 19.63 1.45 -16.81
N VAL A 236 18.51 0.95 -16.31
CA VAL A 236 17.71 -0.11 -16.97
C VAL A 236 16.23 0.24 -17.09
N PHE A 237 15.84 1.42 -16.62
CA PHE A 237 14.48 1.97 -16.67
C PHE A 237 14.49 3.41 -17.22
N ASN A 238 13.31 4.01 -17.33
CA ASN A 238 13.10 5.34 -17.89
C ASN A 238 13.78 6.44 -17.05
N ASP A 239 14.28 7.52 -17.67
CA ASP A 239 14.84 8.68 -16.96
C ASP A 239 13.84 9.33 -15.99
N ASN A 240 12.55 9.25 -16.29
CA ASN A 240 11.49 9.82 -15.46
C ASN A 240 10.99 8.83 -14.41
N PHE A 241 11.55 7.62 -14.32
CA PHE A 241 11.14 6.60 -13.36
C PHE A 241 12.05 6.61 -12.13
N THR A 242 11.47 6.96 -10.99
CA THR A 242 12.11 6.85 -9.67
C THR A 242 11.17 6.10 -8.74
N LEU A 243 11.67 5.04 -8.11
CA LEU A 243 10.95 4.18 -7.19
C LEU A 243 11.54 4.30 -5.79
N TYR A 244 10.69 4.66 -4.84
CA TYR A 244 11.03 4.77 -3.44
C TYR A 244 10.46 3.58 -2.66
N GLN A 245 11.25 3.10 -1.70
CA GLN A 245 10.68 2.59 -0.46
C GLN A 245 10.11 3.77 0.34
N ASN A 246 8.88 3.64 0.84
CA ASN A 246 8.11 4.76 1.36
C ASN A 246 7.54 4.49 2.76
N ASN A 247 8.06 5.20 3.75
CA ASN A 247 7.49 5.28 5.10
C ASN A 247 6.88 6.66 5.36
N ASN A 248 6.71 7.51 4.34
CA ASN A 248 6.23 8.87 4.55
C ASN A 248 4.74 8.88 4.88
N PRO A 249 4.35 9.29 6.10
CA PRO A 249 2.95 9.21 6.48
C PRO A 249 2.07 10.17 5.67
N LYS A 250 2.62 11.20 5.03
CA LYS A 250 1.84 12.08 4.15
C LYS A 250 1.31 11.35 2.91
N ASP A 251 1.99 10.28 2.47
CA ASP A 251 1.53 9.48 1.33
C ASP A 251 0.55 8.39 1.76
N LEU A 252 0.88 7.66 2.83
CA LEU A 252 0.17 6.45 3.27
C LEU A 252 -0.04 6.45 4.80
N PRO A 253 -1.03 5.72 5.35
CA PRO A 253 -1.22 5.60 6.80
C PRO A 253 -0.23 4.60 7.44
N VAL A 254 1.07 4.91 7.36
CA VAL A 254 2.18 4.07 7.84
C VAL A 254 3.09 4.84 8.79
N PRO A 255 3.81 4.17 9.73
CA PRO A 255 4.78 4.84 10.58
C PRO A 255 6.00 5.32 9.79
N PHE A 256 6.61 6.43 10.23
CA PHE A 256 7.78 7.05 9.58
C PHE A 256 9.12 6.33 9.83
N PHE A 257 9.08 5.21 10.54
CA PHE A 257 10.21 4.40 10.94
C PHE A 257 9.87 2.92 10.84
N ASP A 258 10.88 2.08 10.66
CA ASP A 258 10.71 0.63 10.59
C ASP A 258 10.75 -0.05 11.97
N ALA A 259 10.57 -1.37 12.04
CA ALA A 259 10.56 -2.09 13.32
C ALA A 259 11.92 -2.12 14.05
N GLU A 260 13.02 -1.73 13.40
CA GLU A 260 14.36 -1.58 14.00
C GLU A 260 14.68 -0.11 14.35
N GLY A 261 13.74 0.82 14.11
CA GLY A 261 13.84 2.25 14.41
C GLY A 261 14.56 3.07 13.34
N VAL A 262 14.83 2.49 12.17
CA VAL A 262 15.49 3.18 11.07
C VAL A 262 14.55 4.26 10.53
N VAL A 263 15.04 5.49 10.45
CA VAL A 263 14.34 6.66 9.93
C VAL A 263 15.13 7.18 8.74
N ASN A 264 14.54 7.13 7.55
CA ASN A 264 15.14 7.67 6.34
C ASN A 264 14.91 9.18 6.20
N GLU A 265 15.79 9.87 5.46
CA GLU A 265 15.59 11.27 5.09
C GLU A 265 14.27 11.42 4.32
N ASN A 266 13.47 12.43 4.67
CA ASN A 266 12.12 12.64 4.11
C ASN A 266 11.19 11.41 4.21
N TYR A 267 11.53 10.44 5.08
CA TYR A 267 10.86 9.17 5.28
C TYR A 267 10.80 8.27 4.03
N ARG A 268 11.72 8.45 3.08
CA ARG A 268 11.79 7.67 1.84
C ARG A 268 13.22 7.25 1.54
N TYR A 269 13.38 6.14 0.82
CA TYR A 269 14.68 5.69 0.32
C TYR A 269 14.56 5.36 -1.17
N SER A 270 15.42 5.94 -2.01
CA SER A 270 15.45 5.65 -3.45
C SER A 270 16.02 4.26 -3.71
N LEU A 271 15.20 3.35 -4.23
CA LEU A 271 15.66 2.03 -4.68
C LEU A 271 16.05 2.08 -6.16
N ILE A 272 15.33 2.88 -6.94
CA ILE A 272 15.64 3.23 -8.33
C ILE A 272 15.52 4.73 -8.45
N GLU A 273 16.50 5.39 -9.05
CA GLU A 273 16.52 6.84 -9.25
C GLU A 273 16.83 7.19 -10.70
N ASN A 274 15.93 7.92 -11.34
CA ASN A 274 16.02 8.33 -12.75
C ASN A 274 16.39 7.16 -13.68
N GLY A 275 15.77 6.02 -13.42
CA GLY A 275 15.95 4.77 -14.15
C GLY A 275 17.17 3.93 -13.76
N VAL A 276 18.00 4.39 -12.82
CA VAL A 276 19.20 3.71 -12.31
C VAL A 276 18.87 2.90 -11.07
N VAL A 277 19.23 1.62 -11.03
CA VAL A 277 19.07 0.80 -9.82
C VAL A 277 20.08 1.24 -8.78
N ILE A 278 19.61 1.75 -7.63
CA ILE A 278 20.45 2.28 -6.56
C ILE A 278 20.72 1.22 -5.51
N SER A 279 19.66 0.61 -4.96
CA SER A 279 19.78 -0.36 -3.87
C SER A 279 18.55 -1.27 -3.83
N PRO A 280 18.70 -2.55 -3.42
CA PRO A 280 17.58 -3.32 -2.86
C PRO A 280 17.13 -2.72 -1.52
N TYR A 281 15.94 -3.13 -1.05
CA TYR A 281 15.49 -2.82 0.31
C TYR A 281 16.07 -3.83 1.32
N THR A 282 16.50 -3.35 2.48
CA THR A 282 17.16 -4.16 3.52
C THR A 282 16.75 -3.73 4.93
N ASN A 283 16.90 -4.66 5.87
CA ASN A 283 16.98 -4.38 7.31
C ASN A 283 18.44 -4.53 7.77
N LYS A 284 18.74 -4.33 9.06
CA LYS A 284 20.12 -4.41 9.58
C LYS A 284 20.79 -5.75 9.29
N ARG A 285 20.06 -6.85 9.50
CA ARG A 285 20.53 -8.21 9.22
C ARG A 285 20.93 -8.43 7.76
N VAL A 286 20.06 -8.06 6.83
CA VAL A 286 20.29 -8.30 5.39
C VAL A 286 21.34 -7.35 4.83
N SER A 287 21.35 -6.08 5.28
CA SER A 287 22.37 -5.09 4.95
C SER A 287 23.77 -5.61 5.29
N GLN A 288 23.99 -6.06 6.52
CA GLN A 288 25.29 -6.59 6.95
C GLN A 288 25.65 -7.91 6.25
N LYS A 289 24.69 -8.84 6.15
CA LYS A 289 24.93 -10.18 5.57
C LYS A 289 25.49 -10.11 4.15
N TYR A 290 25.01 -9.17 3.34
CA TYR A 290 25.38 -9.05 1.93
C TYR A 290 26.19 -7.79 1.61
N ASN A 291 26.59 -7.03 2.63
CA ASN A 291 27.27 -5.73 2.46
C ASN A 291 26.49 -4.77 1.53
N LEU A 292 25.18 -4.68 1.76
CA LEU A 292 24.25 -3.82 1.03
C LEU A 292 23.90 -2.59 1.87
N PRO A 293 23.46 -1.47 1.27
CA PRO A 293 22.99 -0.31 2.03
C PRO A 293 21.86 -0.67 3.00
N LEU A 294 21.82 -0.05 4.17
CA LEU A 294 20.70 -0.15 5.12
C LEU A 294 19.58 0.80 4.67
N THR A 295 18.44 0.25 4.25
CA THR A 295 17.31 1.07 3.76
C THR A 295 16.14 1.18 4.74
N GLY A 296 16.16 0.45 5.84
CA GLY A 296 15.15 0.54 6.90
C GLY A 296 13.81 -0.11 6.53
N SER A 297 13.84 -1.36 6.08
CA SER A 297 12.66 -2.15 5.69
C SER A 297 12.34 -3.27 6.69
N ALA A 298 12.63 -3.07 7.99
CA ALA A 298 12.32 -4.07 8.99
C ALA A 298 10.82 -4.09 9.36
N THR A 299 10.23 -5.29 9.41
CA THR A 299 8.91 -5.53 10.02
C THR A 299 9.04 -6.47 11.21
N CYS A 300 8.06 -6.43 12.12
CA CYS A 300 8.08 -7.25 13.32
C CYS A 300 6.66 -7.45 13.85
N GLU A 301 6.31 -8.70 14.15
CA GLU A 301 5.16 -9.02 15.00
C GLU A 301 5.51 -8.69 16.46
N TYR A 302 4.47 -8.40 17.26
CA TYR A 302 4.62 -7.95 18.64
C TYR A 302 5.34 -8.97 19.56
N ASP A 303 5.39 -10.25 19.20
CA ASP A 303 6.01 -11.34 19.93
C ASP A 303 7.12 -12.02 19.11
N SER A 304 7.85 -11.26 18.29
CA SER A 304 8.89 -11.80 17.41
C SER A 304 10.16 -10.93 17.37
N VAL A 305 11.16 -11.41 16.63
CA VAL A 305 12.35 -10.61 16.26
C VAL A 305 12.11 -9.89 14.93
N PRO A 306 12.71 -8.70 14.71
CA PRO A 306 12.59 -8.03 13.42
C PRO A 306 13.14 -8.86 12.26
N THR A 307 12.43 -8.80 11.13
CA THR A 307 12.78 -9.47 9.88
C THR A 307 12.69 -8.50 8.70
N LEU A 308 13.20 -8.91 7.53
CA LEU A 308 13.04 -8.11 6.32
C LEU A 308 11.56 -8.13 5.93
N GLY A 309 10.94 -6.96 5.85
CA GLY A 309 9.59 -6.78 5.35
C GLY A 309 9.60 -6.12 3.97
N THR A 310 8.63 -6.48 3.14
CA THR A 310 8.36 -5.76 1.89
C THR A 310 7.92 -4.33 2.24
N PRO A 311 8.60 -3.30 1.72
CA PRO A 311 8.20 -1.92 1.99
C PRO A 311 6.99 -1.53 1.14
N ALA A 312 6.29 -0.47 1.56
CA ALA A 312 5.40 0.23 0.64
C ALA A 312 6.24 0.93 -0.44
N PHE A 313 5.78 0.84 -1.69
CA PHE A 313 6.42 1.51 -2.82
C PHE A 313 5.73 2.83 -3.15
N LYS A 314 6.53 3.80 -3.59
CA LYS A 314 6.03 5.03 -4.21
C LYS A 314 6.83 5.34 -5.46
N VAL A 315 6.15 5.57 -6.56
CA VAL A 315 6.76 6.11 -7.77
C VAL A 315 6.71 7.63 -7.71
N LYS A 316 7.79 8.29 -8.12
CA LYS A 316 7.85 9.75 -8.20
C LYS A 316 6.80 10.28 -9.18
N GLU A 317 6.01 11.24 -8.70
CA GLU A 317 5.03 11.97 -9.51
C GLU A 317 5.74 12.88 -10.54
N SER A 318 5.12 13.04 -11.71
CA SER A 318 5.52 14.05 -12.70
C SER A 318 4.75 15.35 -12.50
N GLU A 319 5.15 16.42 -13.20
CA GLU A 319 4.42 17.69 -13.23
C GLU A 319 3.19 17.68 -14.16
N LYS A 320 2.90 16.54 -14.81
CA LYS A 320 1.83 16.39 -15.80
C LYS A 320 0.57 15.79 -15.20
N THR A 321 -0.58 16.20 -15.68
CA THR A 321 -1.84 15.53 -15.36
C THR A 321 -1.99 14.19 -16.08
N ALA A 322 -2.91 13.33 -15.65
CA ALA A 322 -3.23 12.09 -16.37
C ALA A 322 -3.59 12.37 -17.85
N LYS A 323 -4.39 13.40 -18.12
CA LYS A 323 -4.72 13.85 -19.48
C LYS A 323 -3.51 14.27 -20.30
N GLU A 324 -2.57 15.02 -19.70
CA GLU A 324 -1.33 15.42 -20.36
C GLU A 324 -0.40 14.22 -20.64
N LEU A 325 -0.37 13.23 -19.74
CA LEU A 325 0.37 11.97 -19.93
C LEU A 325 -0.26 11.07 -21.00
N LEU A 326 -1.58 11.07 -21.15
CA LEU A 326 -2.28 10.35 -22.22
C LEU A 326 -2.10 11.01 -23.59
N GLY A 327 -1.81 12.32 -23.64
CA GLY A 327 -1.51 13.01 -24.89
C GLY A 327 -2.67 13.02 -25.90
N GLY A 328 -3.91 12.97 -25.43
CA GLY A 328 -5.11 12.91 -26.26
C GLY A 328 -5.57 11.49 -26.66
N GLU A 329 -4.86 10.45 -26.23
CA GLU A 329 -5.32 9.06 -26.36
C GLU A 329 -6.29 8.68 -25.24
N MET A 330 -7.15 7.69 -25.52
CA MET A 330 -7.94 7.05 -24.46
C MET A 330 -7.10 5.99 -23.76
N GLY A 331 -7.12 6.01 -22.42
CA GLY A 331 -6.49 5.02 -21.57
C GLY A 331 -7.44 3.88 -21.20
N VAL A 332 -6.87 2.71 -20.95
CA VAL A 332 -7.54 1.56 -20.31
C VAL A 332 -7.29 1.66 -18.82
N PHE A 333 -8.25 2.21 -18.08
CA PHE A 333 -8.17 2.27 -16.61
C PHE A 333 -8.51 0.91 -16.02
N VAL A 334 -7.54 0.29 -15.35
CA VAL A 334 -7.69 -1.01 -14.71
C VAL A 334 -8.33 -0.78 -13.34
N LEU A 335 -9.59 -1.19 -13.21
CA LEU A 335 -10.30 -1.12 -11.93
C LEU A 335 -10.22 -2.45 -11.18
N MET A 336 -10.21 -3.60 -11.86
CA MET A 336 -10.13 -4.90 -11.18
C MET A 336 -9.40 -5.93 -12.03
N THR A 337 -8.42 -6.61 -11.43
CA THR A 337 -7.71 -7.75 -12.02
C THR A 337 -8.11 -9.05 -11.31
N SER A 338 -8.07 -10.18 -12.03
CA SER A 338 -8.24 -11.54 -11.45
C SER A 338 -6.87 -12.13 -11.07
N GLY A 339 -6.06 -11.32 -10.39
CA GLY A 339 -4.64 -11.60 -10.20
C GLY A 339 -3.78 -11.13 -11.37
N GLY A 340 -2.68 -11.82 -11.59
CA GLY A 340 -1.63 -11.38 -12.50
C GLY A 340 -0.29 -11.59 -11.83
N ASP A 341 0.73 -11.89 -12.63
CA ASP A 341 2.04 -12.22 -12.11
C ASP A 341 3.12 -11.97 -13.17
N PHE A 342 4.36 -12.15 -12.74
CA PHE A 342 5.53 -12.11 -13.57
C PHE A 342 6.19 -13.49 -13.63
N THR A 343 6.59 -13.88 -14.83
CA THR A 343 7.55 -14.98 -15.01
C THR A 343 8.88 -14.69 -14.31
N PRO A 344 9.72 -15.71 -14.03
CA PRO A 344 11.07 -15.51 -13.51
C PRO A 344 11.88 -14.50 -14.33
N GLU A 345 11.73 -14.51 -15.66
CA GLU A 345 12.43 -13.65 -16.61
C GLU A 345 11.92 -12.21 -16.65
N GLY A 346 10.70 -11.94 -16.13
CA GLY A 346 10.12 -10.60 -16.04
C GLY A 346 8.99 -10.30 -17.02
N ASN A 347 8.49 -11.29 -17.78
CA ASN A 347 7.25 -11.13 -18.55
C ASN A 347 6.05 -11.02 -17.61
N PHE A 348 5.24 -9.99 -17.80
CA PHE A 348 4.03 -9.70 -17.03
C PHE A 348 2.77 -10.07 -17.82
N ALA A 349 1.79 -10.66 -17.15
CA ALA A 349 0.44 -10.79 -17.66
C ALA A 349 -0.58 -10.70 -16.53
N ALA A 350 -1.69 -10.02 -16.77
CA ALA A 350 -2.82 -9.95 -15.85
C ALA A 350 -4.16 -10.02 -16.60
N PRO A 351 -5.09 -10.90 -16.18
CA PRO A 351 -6.47 -10.85 -16.61
C PRO A 351 -7.18 -9.67 -15.91
N VAL A 352 -7.76 -8.78 -16.71
CA VAL A 352 -8.51 -7.60 -16.24
C VAL A 352 -10.00 -7.90 -16.34
N GLN A 353 -10.64 -8.08 -15.18
CA GLN A 353 -12.07 -8.38 -15.05
C GLN A 353 -12.93 -7.13 -15.25
N LEU A 354 -12.43 -5.97 -14.82
CA LEU A 354 -13.11 -4.71 -15.04
C LEU A 354 -12.11 -3.62 -15.42
N ALA A 355 -12.30 -3.08 -16.62
CA ALA A 355 -11.63 -1.89 -17.09
C ALA A 355 -12.65 -0.86 -17.56
N LEU A 356 -12.29 0.42 -17.39
CA LEU A 356 -13.04 1.55 -17.91
C LEU A 356 -12.21 2.28 -18.95
N LEU A 357 -12.83 2.73 -20.04
CA LEU A 357 -12.22 3.64 -20.98
C LEU A 357 -12.12 5.03 -20.32
N PHE A 358 -10.94 5.65 -20.35
CA PHE A 358 -10.63 6.86 -19.59
C PHE A 358 -9.97 7.91 -20.48
N ASP A 359 -10.43 9.16 -20.45
CA ASP A 359 -9.87 10.25 -21.27
C ASP A 359 -8.80 11.09 -20.56
N GLY A 360 -8.45 10.74 -19.32
CA GLY A 360 -7.55 11.51 -18.46
C GLY A 360 -8.27 12.37 -17.42
N GLU A 361 -9.60 12.50 -17.49
CA GLU A 361 -10.42 13.23 -16.54
C GLU A 361 -11.71 12.48 -16.16
N LYS A 362 -12.28 11.69 -17.09
CA LYS A 362 -13.57 11.02 -16.94
C LYS A 362 -13.52 9.59 -17.45
N PHE A 363 -14.25 8.73 -16.76
CA PHE A 363 -14.57 7.40 -17.24
C PHE A 363 -15.69 7.48 -18.29
N ILE A 364 -15.43 6.97 -19.48
CA ILE A 364 -16.31 7.02 -20.64
C ILE A 364 -17.28 5.84 -20.64
N GLY A 365 -16.79 4.64 -20.31
CA GLY A 365 -17.60 3.44 -20.30
C GLY A 365 -16.83 2.18 -19.93
N ARG A 366 -17.55 1.11 -19.60
CA ARG A 366 -17.00 -0.24 -19.37
C ARG A 366 -16.51 -0.86 -20.67
N LEU A 367 -15.26 -1.28 -20.63
CA LEU A 367 -14.65 -2.11 -21.67
C LEU A 367 -15.06 -3.59 -21.48
N PRO A 368 -14.97 -4.43 -22.53
CA PRO A 368 -15.05 -5.88 -22.36
C PRO A 368 -13.94 -6.38 -21.42
N GLU A 369 -14.01 -7.64 -20.98
CA GLU A 369 -12.90 -8.27 -20.27
C GLU A 369 -11.64 -8.32 -21.16
N LEU A 370 -10.47 -8.12 -20.56
CA LEU A 370 -9.21 -7.94 -21.28
C LEU A 370 -8.11 -8.76 -20.63
N ASN A 371 -7.08 -9.08 -21.39
CA ASN A 371 -5.76 -9.41 -20.87
C ASN A 371 -4.81 -8.25 -21.17
N ILE A 372 -4.00 -7.89 -20.18
CA ILE A 372 -2.87 -6.97 -20.37
C ILE A 372 -1.56 -7.74 -20.22
N SER A 373 -0.55 -7.41 -21.02
CA SER A 373 0.77 -8.02 -20.94
C SER A 373 1.89 -7.06 -21.33
N SER A 374 3.07 -7.27 -20.75
CA SER A 374 4.28 -6.48 -21.00
C SER A 374 5.51 -7.21 -20.43
N HIS A 375 6.63 -6.49 -20.28
CA HIS A 375 7.83 -6.95 -19.60
C HIS A 375 8.29 -5.91 -18.56
N LEU A 376 8.86 -6.34 -17.43
CA LEU A 376 9.30 -5.44 -16.34
C LEU A 376 10.12 -4.23 -16.85
N PHE A 377 11.15 -4.49 -17.65
CA PHE A 377 12.02 -3.44 -18.21
C PHE A 377 11.33 -2.55 -19.24
N ASP A 378 10.25 -3.00 -19.87
CA ASP A 378 9.49 -2.18 -20.80
C ASP A 378 8.48 -1.30 -20.06
N MET A 379 7.69 -1.89 -19.15
CA MET A 379 6.66 -1.22 -18.31
C MET A 379 7.19 0.04 -17.65
N PHE A 380 8.36 -0.08 -17.01
CA PHE A 380 9.02 1.01 -16.29
C PHE A 380 10.17 1.65 -17.09
N GLY A 381 10.41 1.16 -18.32
CA GLY A 381 11.39 1.69 -19.27
C GLY A 381 10.72 2.48 -20.39
N ASN A 382 10.83 1.99 -21.62
CA ASN A 382 10.37 2.73 -22.79
C ASN A 382 8.85 2.93 -22.85
N SER A 383 8.07 2.05 -22.19
CA SER A 383 6.62 2.16 -22.14
C SER A 383 6.12 3.04 -21.00
N PHE A 384 6.98 3.48 -20.08
CA PHE A 384 6.57 4.29 -18.94
C PHE A 384 6.24 5.73 -19.40
N ARG A 385 4.97 6.14 -19.27
CA ARG A 385 4.57 7.52 -19.57
C ARG A 385 4.77 8.44 -18.38
N GLY A 386 4.49 7.96 -17.17
CA GLY A 386 4.68 8.72 -15.93
C GLY A 386 3.63 8.41 -14.87
N VAL A 387 3.79 9.05 -13.71
CA VAL A 387 2.74 9.18 -12.69
C VAL A 387 2.21 10.60 -12.70
N SER A 388 0.89 10.75 -12.65
CA SER A 388 0.22 12.04 -12.70
C SER A 388 0.41 12.87 -11.43
N LYS A 389 0.31 14.20 -11.54
CA LYS A 389 0.24 15.10 -10.38
C LYS A 389 -1.14 15.11 -9.72
N ASP A 390 -2.20 14.91 -10.50
CA ASP A 390 -3.58 14.90 -10.01
C ASP A 390 -3.92 13.58 -9.31
N ASN A 391 -4.80 13.68 -8.31
CA ASN A 391 -5.27 12.53 -7.56
C ASN A 391 -6.44 11.86 -8.28
N CYS A 392 -6.56 10.54 -8.11
CA CYS A 392 -7.70 9.76 -8.58
C CYS A 392 -9.01 10.17 -7.89
N SER A 393 -8.92 10.61 -6.64
CA SER A 393 -10.02 11.14 -5.83
C SER A 393 -9.51 12.31 -4.98
N ALA A 394 -10.38 13.28 -4.70
CA ALA A 394 -10.09 14.34 -3.75
C ALA A 394 -9.99 13.84 -2.28
N LEU A 395 -10.44 12.59 -2.03
CA LEU A 395 -10.46 11.96 -0.72
C LEU A 395 -9.28 11.00 -0.48
N SER A 396 -8.51 10.67 -1.52
CA SER A 396 -7.30 9.82 -1.42
C SER A 396 -6.05 10.53 -1.94
N ASN A 397 -4.89 9.92 -1.70
CA ASN A 397 -3.60 10.35 -2.24
C ASN A 397 -3.19 9.60 -3.51
N ASP A 398 -4.04 8.68 -3.99
CA ASP A 398 -3.73 7.86 -5.15
C ASP A 398 -3.63 8.70 -6.41
N LYS A 399 -2.68 8.34 -7.26
CA LYS A 399 -2.39 8.99 -8.55
C LYS A 399 -2.63 8.00 -9.68
N TYR A 400 -2.60 8.50 -10.91
CA TYR A 400 -2.65 7.70 -12.12
C TYR A 400 -1.22 7.36 -12.58
N MET A 401 -0.87 6.07 -12.54
CA MET A 401 0.35 5.55 -13.15
C MET A 401 0.02 5.03 -14.55
N ILE A 402 0.69 5.59 -15.58
CA ILE A 402 0.37 5.31 -16.98
C ILE A 402 1.56 4.69 -17.68
N MET A 403 1.31 3.56 -18.36
CA MET A 403 2.31 2.88 -19.18
C MET A 403 1.67 2.18 -20.38
N ASP A 404 2.41 2.07 -21.47
CA ASP A 404 1.96 1.37 -22.67
C ASP A 404 2.09 -0.15 -22.52
N MET A 405 1.00 -0.88 -22.75
CA MET A 405 0.96 -2.33 -22.63
C MET A 405 0.22 -2.95 -23.80
N LYS A 406 0.49 -4.23 -24.07
CA LYS A 406 -0.32 -5.02 -24.99
C LYS A 406 -1.66 -5.31 -24.33
N VAL A 407 -2.75 -5.05 -25.05
CA VAL A 407 -4.12 -5.29 -24.58
C VAL A 407 -4.83 -6.20 -25.59
N ASP A 408 -5.27 -7.36 -25.13
CA ASP A 408 -6.04 -8.31 -25.92
C ASP A 408 -7.44 -8.45 -25.31
N LYS A 409 -8.49 -8.39 -26.14
CA LYS A 409 -9.86 -8.66 -25.71
C LYS A 409 -10.03 -10.17 -25.44
N LEU A 410 -10.71 -10.51 -24.33
CA LEU A 410 -11.02 -11.89 -23.96
C LEU A 410 -12.26 -12.44 -24.69
#